data_AF-A0A9X2DIP8-F1
#
_entry.id   AF-A0A9X2DIP8-F1
#
_cell.length_a   1.000
_cell.length_b   1.000
_cell.length_c   1.000
_cell.angle_alpha   90.00
_cell.angle_beta   90.00
_cell.angle_gamma   90.00
#
_symmetry.space_group_name_H-M   'P 1'
#
loop_
_entity.id
_entity.type
_entity.pdbx_description
1 polymer ?
#
loop_
_entity_poly.entity_id
_entity_poly.type
_entity_poly.pdbx_seq_one_letter_code
_entity_poly.pdbx_strand_id
1 'polypeptide(L)'
;MRILLLCHSFNSLSQRLHVDLRRAGHEVSVELDVHDDLTREAVSLFSPDVIVAPFLKRAIPTDVWRRTLCLIVHPGIRGDKGPSALDWAILDGEERWGVTLIEAREEMDAGPVWAWREFPMRLARKSSIYRHEVTEAAVACAFEAIGRLERQEGAEMPANWGGGRERPACRRADRMLDPFTQTAEEALRIIHASDGDPGAWLTIGSEAFLSFDASLASGLSGAPGALVGRCRQAVAVAFREGGLWIGHFRRAESGSLKLPALALLGEDARDLPVIAGPENCRYHEEGGVGFLDFRFYNGAMSSEDCEALREAVATAKTRALPVLVLQGDADCWSNGIHLGLIENAASAADESWCNINAMNDLVREIIVSDDRLVIAAVIGNAGAGGVFLSLAADEVWIREGVVLNPHYKDMGNLYGSEYWTYLLPARVGEERARRVTQARLPMGIDEALELGLVTRRLPVDVSSAVAELRRAAIELAASPDLADRIAAKRKRRLRDEADKPLSAYRAEELQRMRRNFYGFDPSYHVARHNFIRKTPKSRTPVTLAIHRAGRNGVDRRRSIT
;
A
#
# COMPACT_ATOMS: atom_id res chain seq x y z
N MET A 1 10.65 -15.32 -21.47
CA MET A 1 11.59 -15.87 -20.46
C MET A 1 10.83 -16.44 -19.27
N ARG A 2 11.46 -17.35 -18.53
CA ARG A 2 11.02 -17.93 -17.25
C ARG A 2 11.76 -17.21 -16.13
N ILE A 3 11.04 -16.41 -15.34
CA ILE A 3 11.61 -15.51 -14.35
C ILE A 3 11.21 -15.96 -12.95
N LEU A 4 12.20 -16.21 -12.09
CA LEU A 4 11.96 -16.50 -10.68
C LEU A 4 12.15 -15.22 -9.86
N LEU A 5 11.09 -14.75 -9.22
CA LEU A 5 11.17 -13.70 -8.21
C LEU A 5 11.57 -14.33 -6.87
N LEU A 6 12.75 -13.99 -6.35
CA LEU A 6 13.21 -14.42 -5.03
C LEU A 6 13.09 -13.26 -4.05
N CYS A 7 12.18 -13.36 -3.08
CA CYS A 7 11.89 -12.25 -2.18
C CYS A 7 11.65 -12.69 -0.73
N HIS A 8 12.15 -11.93 0.25
CA HIS A 8 11.89 -12.17 1.68
C HIS A 8 10.39 -12.09 2.02
N SER A 9 9.68 -11.18 1.35
CA SER A 9 8.23 -11.12 1.36
C SER A 9 7.72 -10.68 0.00
N PHE A 10 6.50 -11.11 -0.35
CA PHE A 10 5.83 -10.66 -1.57
C PHE A 10 5.26 -9.24 -1.40
N ASN A 11 6.18 -8.28 -1.22
CA ASN A 11 5.92 -6.87 -0.93
C ASN A 11 5.41 -6.09 -2.15
N SER A 12 5.18 -4.79 -2.01
CA SER A 12 4.63 -3.94 -3.08
C SER A 12 5.46 -3.98 -4.37
N LEU A 13 6.80 -3.92 -4.27
CA LEU A 13 7.68 -3.99 -5.44
C LEU A 13 7.63 -5.38 -6.09
N SER A 14 7.66 -6.44 -5.30
CA SER A 14 7.58 -7.82 -5.81
C SER A 14 6.25 -8.08 -6.53
N GLN A 15 5.14 -7.55 -5.99
CA GLN A 15 3.83 -7.62 -6.62
C GLN A 15 3.79 -6.84 -7.93
N ARG A 16 4.34 -5.61 -7.95
CA ARG A 16 4.41 -4.78 -9.16
C ARG A 16 5.19 -5.49 -10.27
N LEU A 17 6.40 -5.99 -9.98
CA LEU A 17 7.19 -6.76 -10.95
C LEU A 17 6.46 -8.04 -11.39
N HIS A 18 5.81 -8.76 -10.47
CA HIS A 18 5.05 -9.96 -10.82
C HIS A 18 3.93 -9.66 -11.82
N VAL A 19 3.18 -8.59 -11.60
CA VAL A 19 2.10 -8.15 -12.50
C VAL A 19 2.67 -7.75 -13.87
N ASP A 20 3.63 -6.83 -13.89
CA ASP A 20 4.11 -6.23 -15.13
C ASP A 20 4.86 -7.25 -16.00
N LEU A 21 5.71 -8.09 -15.40
CA LEU A 21 6.45 -9.12 -16.15
C LEU A 21 5.52 -10.19 -16.73
N ARG A 22 4.46 -10.57 -16.01
CA ARG A 22 3.45 -11.49 -16.56
C ARG A 22 2.67 -10.84 -17.69
N ARG A 23 2.34 -9.55 -17.56
CA ARG A 23 1.66 -8.81 -18.61
C ARG A 23 2.52 -8.70 -19.88
N ALA A 24 3.83 -8.59 -19.72
CA ALA A 24 4.79 -8.65 -20.82
C ALA A 24 4.98 -10.06 -21.44
N GLY A 25 4.22 -11.06 -20.97
CA GLY A 25 4.22 -12.41 -21.54
C GLY A 25 5.29 -13.35 -20.97
N HIS A 26 5.95 -12.98 -19.88
CA HIS A 26 6.91 -13.86 -19.21
C HIS A 26 6.22 -14.87 -18.29
N GLU A 27 6.83 -16.06 -18.14
CA GLU A 27 6.41 -17.03 -17.13
C GLU A 27 7.06 -16.65 -15.80
N VAL A 28 6.28 -16.13 -14.86
CA VAL A 28 6.80 -15.64 -13.57
C VAL A 28 6.38 -16.57 -12.43
N SER A 29 7.37 -17.08 -11.70
CA SER A 29 7.18 -17.76 -10.42
C SER A 29 7.74 -16.92 -9.28
N VAL A 30 7.22 -17.10 -8.08
CA VAL A 30 7.82 -16.51 -6.86
C VAL A 30 8.33 -17.62 -5.95
N GLU A 31 9.45 -17.38 -5.28
CA GLU A 31 9.87 -18.13 -4.09
C GLU A 31 10.16 -17.13 -2.95
N LEU A 32 9.66 -17.44 -1.76
CA LEU A 32 9.99 -16.70 -0.56
C LEU A 32 11.36 -17.12 -0.05
N ASP A 33 12.22 -16.15 0.25
CA ASP A 33 13.53 -16.38 0.85
C ASP A 33 13.39 -16.82 2.33
N VAL A 34 13.18 -18.13 2.51
CA VAL A 34 12.97 -18.80 3.79
C VAL A 34 14.20 -19.61 4.22
N HIS A 35 14.80 -20.38 3.30
CA HIS A 35 15.97 -21.21 3.56
C HIS A 35 16.73 -21.50 2.27
N ASP A 36 18.06 -21.64 2.34
CA ASP A 36 18.92 -21.86 1.16
C ASP A 36 18.50 -23.10 0.37
N ASP A 37 18.15 -24.20 1.06
CA ASP A 37 17.70 -25.44 0.41
C ASP A 37 16.36 -25.28 -0.31
N LEU A 38 15.46 -24.44 0.20
CA LEU A 38 14.20 -24.14 -0.49
C LEU A 38 14.46 -23.29 -1.74
N THR A 39 15.42 -22.35 -1.67
CA THR A 39 15.87 -21.59 -2.84
C THR A 39 16.48 -22.51 -3.89
N ARG A 40 17.38 -23.43 -3.52
CA ARG A 40 17.96 -24.42 -4.44
C ARG A 40 16.91 -25.30 -5.09
N GLU A 41 15.97 -25.81 -4.28
CA GLU A 41 14.87 -26.63 -4.76
C GLU A 41 13.99 -25.85 -5.75
N ALA A 42 13.63 -24.60 -5.43
CA ALA A 42 12.83 -23.75 -6.31
C ALA A 42 13.51 -23.50 -7.66
N VAL A 43 14.82 -23.23 -7.66
CA VAL A 43 15.62 -23.07 -8.88
C VAL A 43 15.68 -24.37 -9.68
N SER A 44 15.85 -25.53 -9.02
CA SER A 44 15.83 -26.82 -9.71
C SER A 44 14.46 -27.14 -10.31
N LEU A 45 13.38 -26.92 -9.56
CA LEU A 45 12.01 -27.22 -9.99
C LEU A 45 11.57 -26.28 -11.12
N PHE A 46 11.88 -25.00 -11.00
CA PHE A 46 11.45 -24.01 -11.97
C PHE A 46 12.39 -23.94 -13.16
N SER A 47 13.70 -24.15 -13.01
CA SER A 47 14.70 -23.92 -14.05
C SER A 47 14.55 -22.54 -14.73
N PRO A 48 14.71 -21.43 -13.98
CA PRO A 48 14.56 -20.08 -14.50
C PRO A 48 15.67 -19.71 -15.48
N ASP A 49 15.34 -18.85 -16.46
CA ASP A 49 16.33 -18.18 -17.30
C ASP A 49 17.09 -17.10 -16.51
N VAL A 50 16.39 -16.44 -15.57
CA VAL A 50 16.94 -15.41 -14.69
C VAL A 50 16.18 -15.38 -13.36
N ILE A 51 16.91 -15.11 -12.28
CA ILE A 51 16.36 -14.81 -10.97
C ILE A 51 16.39 -13.30 -10.77
N VAL A 52 15.25 -12.69 -10.45
CA VAL A 52 15.18 -11.28 -10.04
C VAL A 52 14.86 -11.25 -8.55
N ALA A 53 15.69 -10.56 -7.78
CA ALA A 53 15.60 -10.46 -6.34
C ALA A 53 15.19 -9.04 -5.92
N PRO A 54 13.88 -8.73 -5.91
CA PRO A 54 13.41 -7.37 -5.62
C PRO A 54 13.50 -6.96 -4.15
N PHE A 55 13.60 -7.93 -3.24
CA PHE A 55 13.68 -7.66 -1.81
C PHE A 55 14.29 -8.85 -1.06
N LEU A 56 15.55 -8.75 -0.64
CA LEU A 56 16.24 -9.77 0.13
C LEU A 56 16.65 -9.28 1.51
N LYS A 57 16.84 -10.23 2.43
CA LYS A 57 17.49 -10.00 3.73
C LYS A 57 18.68 -10.94 3.98
N ARG A 58 18.90 -11.89 3.08
CA ARG A 58 19.96 -12.89 3.16
C ARG A 58 20.68 -12.94 1.81
N ALA A 59 21.93 -13.38 1.84
CA ALA A 59 22.66 -13.67 0.63
C ALA A 59 22.00 -14.84 -0.13
N ILE A 60 22.00 -14.76 -1.46
CA ILE A 60 21.61 -15.88 -2.32
C ILE A 60 22.71 -16.95 -2.22
N PRO A 61 22.38 -18.26 -2.14
CA PRO A 61 23.38 -19.30 -2.03
C PRO A 61 24.40 -19.29 -3.18
N THR A 62 25.69 -19.50 -2.84
CA THR A 62 26.82 -19.44 -3.79
C THR A 62 26.64 -20.33 -5.02
N ASP A 63 26.15 -21.54 -4.82
CA ASP A 63 25.91 -22.50 -5.89
C ASP A 63 24.76 -22.08 -6.82
N VAL A 64 23.81 -21.28 -6.34
CA VAL A 64 22.69 -20.76 -7.14
C VAL A 64 23.19 -19.64 -8.07
N TRP A 65 23.78 -18.57 -7.54
CA TRP A 65 24.18 -17.42 -8.38
C TRP A 65 25.41 -17.71 -9.26
N ARG A 66 26.20 -18.76 -8.98
CA ARG A 66 27.24 -19.24 -9.91
C ARG A 66 26.69 -19.98 -11.12
N ARG A 67 25.46 -20.50 -11.04
CA ARG A 67 24.85 -21.33 -12.11
C ARG A 67 23.74 -20.61 -12.86
N THR A 68 23.01 -19.74 -12.17
CA THR A 68 21.87 -19.00 -12.71
C THR A 68 22.12 -17.52 -12.51
N LEU A 69 21.84 -16.71 -13.52
CA LEU A 69 21.94 -15.26 -13.39
C LEU A 69 20.97 -14.76 -12.33
N CYS A 70 21.50 -14.06 -11.32
CA CYS A 70 20.72 -13.47 -10.23
C CYS A 70 20.88 -11.96 -10.25
N LEU A 71 19.79 -11.23 -10.47
CA LEU A 71 19.75 -9.78 -10.52
C LEU A 71 19.07 -9.23 -9.25
N ILE A 72 19.83 -8.54 -8.41
CA ILE A 72 19.40 -7.96 -7.15
C ILE A 72 19.01 -6.51 -7.37
N VAL A 73 17.80 -6.13 -6.92
CA VAL A 73 17.39 -4.73 -6.89
C VAL A 73 18.00 -4.07 -5.66
N HIS A 74 18.97 -3.19 -5.88
CA HIS A 74 19.55 -2.36 -4.84
C HIS A 74 18.91 -0.96 -4.86
N PRO A 75 18.25 -0.50 -3.79
CA PRO A 75 17.61 0.81 -3.73
C PRO A 75 18.65 1.91 -3.45
N GLY A 76 19.70 1.97 -4.27
CA GLY A 76 20.78 2.94 -4.22
C GLY A 76 21.34 3.26 -5.60
N ILE A 77 22.00 4.43 -5.70
CA ILE A 77 22.74 4.83 -6.90
C ILE A 77 23.92 3.89 -7.17
N ARG A 78 24.48 3.97 -8.37
CA ARG A 78 25.69 3.20 -8.70
C ARG A 78 26.84 3.50 -7.72
N GLY A 79 27.54 2.47 -7.31
CA GLY A 79 28.59 2.51 -6.30
C GLY A 79 28.09 2.40 -4.85
N ASP A 80 26.79 2.59 -4.60
CA ASP A 80 26.21 2.42 -3.27
C ASP A 80 26.12 0.93 -2.93
N LYS A 81 26.49 0.58 -1.70
CA LYS A 81 26.46 -0.80 -1.19
C LYS A 81 25.95 -0.81 0.24
N GLY A 82 25.18 -1.83 0.59
CA GLY A 82 24.77 -2.08 1.97
C GLY A 82 23.26 -2.12 2.22
N PRO A 83 22.84 -2.65 3.36
CA PRO A 83 21.46 -3.07 3.59
C PRO A 83 20.49 -1.94 3.97
N SER A 84 20.96 -0.70 4.06
CA SER A 84 20.19 0.46 4.55
C SER A 84 20.34 1.68 3.63
N ALA A 85 20.50 1.44 2.33
CA ALA A 85 20.74 2.46 1.30
C ALA A 85 19.78 3.67 1.38
N LEU A 86 18.47 3.41 1.34
CA LEU A 86 17.46 4.47 1.37
C LEU A 86 17.35 5.16 2.74
N ASP A 87 17.62 4.43 3.84
CA ASP A 87 17.68 5.01 5.18
C ASP A 87 18.80 6.05 5.28
N TRP A 88 20.00 5.70 4.83
CA TRP A 88 21.13 6.63 4.80
C TRP A 88 20.91 7.80 3.86
N ALA A 89 20.35 7.56 2.68
CA ALA A 89 20.06 8.65 1.73
C ALA A 89 19.14 9.72 2.35
N ILE A 90 18.15 9.30 3.13
CA ILE A 90 17.26 10.23 3.84
C ILE A 90 17.97 10.91 5.02
N LEU A 91 18.74 10.17 5.82
CA LEU A 91 19.47 10.72 6.97
C LEU A 91 20.53 11.74 6.55
N ASP A 92 21.29 11.44 5.50
CA ASP A 92 22.35 12.28 4.95
C ASP A 92 21.79 13.48 4.16
N GLY A 93 20.48 13.50 3.88
CA GLY A 93 19.83 14.57 3.12
C GLY A 93 20.27 14.63 1.66
N GLU A 94 20.51 13.47 1.04
CA GLU A 94 20.92 13.38 -0.36
C GLU A 94 19.87 14.05 -1.27
N GLU A 95 20.29 14.92 -2.20
CA GLU A 95 19.39 15.62 -3.12
C GLU A 95 18.91 14.73 -4.27
N ARG A 96 19.70 13.71 -4.61
CA ARG A 96 19.43 12.75 -5.67
C ARG A 96 19.74 11.35 -5.18
N TRP A 97 18.92 10.40 -5.61
CA TRP A 97 19.10 8.99 -5.30
C TRP A 97 18.75 8.12 -6.51
N GLY A 98 18.68 6.81 -6.33
CA GLY A 98 18.44 5.90 -7.45
C GLY A 98 18.25 4.46 -7.07
N VAL A 99 18.16 3.63 -8.11
CA VAL A 99 18.12 2.17 -8.05
C VAL A 99 19.13 1.60 -9.01
N THR A 100 19.82 0.55 -8.58
CA THR A 100 20.79 -0.20 -9.38
C THR A 100 20.38 -1.67 -9.38
N LEU A 101 20.34 -2.29 -10.56
CA LEU A 101 20.10 -3.72 -10.71
C LEU A 101 21.45 -4.42 -10.86
N ILE A 102 21.85 -5.15 -9.82
CA ILE A 102 23.21 -5.66 -9.63
C ILE A 102 23.21 -7.18 -9.76
N GLU A 103 24.15 -7.72 -10.52
CA GLU A 103 24.34 -9.16 -10.57
C GLU A 103 24.97 -9.70 -9.28
N ALA A 104 24.41 -10.77 -8.74
CA ALA A 104 24.92 -11.38 -7.51
C ALA A 104 26.36 -11.90 -7.68
N ARG A 105 27.22 -11.53 -6.74
CA ARG A 105 28.62 -11.98 -6.59
C ARG A 105 28.88 -12.26 -5.12
N GLU A 106 30.10 -12.73 -4.82
CA GLU A 106 30.55 -13.01 -3.45
C GLU A 106 30.58 -11.74 -2.60
N GLU A 107 31.07 -10.63 -3.15
CA GLU A 107 31.04 -9.33 -2.49
C GLU A 107 29.65 -8.68 -2.65
N MET A 108 29.08 -8.24 -1.52
CA MET A 108 27.75 -7.63 -1.45
C MET A 108 27.66 -6.36 -2.31
N ASP A 109 26.62 -6.27 -3.14
CA ASP A 109 26.31 -5.13 -4.00
C ASP A 109 27.48 -4.65 -4.89
N ALA A 110 28.45 -5.52 -5.20
CA ALA A 110 29.65 -5.16 -5.95
C ALA A 110 29.68 -5.70 -7.38
N GLY A 111 28.76 -6.60 -7.73
CA GLY A 111 28.76 -7.27 -9.02
C GLY A 111 28.43 -6.37 -10.22
N PRO A 112 28.48 -6.92 -11.44
CA PRO A 112 28.12 -6.21 -12.67
C PRO A 112 26.76 -5.49 -12.58
N VAL A 113 26.67 -4.29 -13.15
CA VAL A 113 25.42 -3.50 -13.19
C VAL A 113 24.71 -3.74 -14.51
N TRP A 114 23.48 -4.21 -14.43
CA TRP A 114 22.65 -4.51 -15.60
C TRP A 114 21.82 -3.33 -16.08
N ALA A 115 21.33 -2.52 -15.13
CA ALA A 115 20.61 -1.28 -15.39
C ALA A 115 20.61 -0.42 -14.13
N TRP A 116 20.41 0.88 -14.29
CA TRP A 116 20.27 1.82 -13.18
C TRP A 116 19.41 3.02 -13.58
N ARG A 117 18.78 3.66 -12.60
CA ARG A 117 18.01 4.91 -12.76
C ARG A 117 18.23 5.80 -11.55
N GLU A 118 18.22 7.10 -11.77
CA GLU A 118 18.30 8.11 -10.72
C GLU A 118 17.06 9.00 -10.71
N PHE A 119 16.76 9.58 -9.56
CA PHE A 119 15.63 10.47 -9.33
C PHE A 119 15.97 11.53 -8.27
N PRO A 120 15.32 12.71 -8.29
CA PRO A 120 15.42 13.69 -7.22
C PRO A 120 14.80 13.13 -5.93
N MET A 121 15.42 13.39 -4.79
CA MET A 121 14.89 12.98 -3.48
C MET A 121 13.83 13.96 -2.98
N ARG A 122 12.69 13.43 -2.56
CA ARG A 122 11.68 14.18 -1.79
C ARG A 122 12.00 14.12 -0.31
N LEU A 123 11.67 15.19 0.42
CA LEU A 123 11.56 15.13 1.87
C LEU A 123 10.29 14.38 2.27
N ALA A 124 10.36 13.05 2.25
CA ALA A 124 9.21 12.17 2.50
C ALA A 124 9.62 10.93 3.28
N ARG A 125 8.62 10.23 3.85
CA ARG A 125 8.83 8.93 4.49
C ARG A 125 9.48 7.94 3.53
N LYS A 126 10.40 7.13 4.04
CA LYS A 126 11.10 6.05 3.31
C LYS A 126 10.13 5.15 2.56
N SER A 127 9.03 4.75 3.21
CA SER A 127 8.00 3.92 2.61
C SER A 127 7.30 4.57 1.41
N SER A 128 7.19 5.91 1.35
CA SER A 128 6.66 6.64 0.19
C SER A 128 7.67 6.60 -0.95
N ILE A 129 8.93 6.98 -0.70
CA ILE A 129 9.99 6.97 -1.73
C ILE A 129 10.17 5.55 -2.31
N TYR A 130 10.08 4.53 -1.45
CA TYR A 130 10.13 3.14 -1.87
C TYR A 130 8.98 2.76 -2.83
N ARG A 131 7.75 3.21 -2.54
CA ARG A 131 6.53 2.87 -3.31
C ARG A 131 6.39 3.64 -4.61
N HIS A 132 7.06 4.77 -4.73
CA HIS A 132 7.03 5.62 -5.92
C HIS A 132 8.35 5.52 -6.66
N GLU A 133 9.29 6.43 -6.40
CA GLU A 133 10.50 6.60 -7.20
C GLU A 133 11.34 5.33 -7.32
N VAL A 134 11.56 4.61 -6.21
CA VAL A 134 12.31 3.35 -6.21
C VAL A 134 11.57 2.27 -6.99
N THR A 135 10.25 2.18 -6.85
CA THR A 135 9.47 1.14 -7.54
C THR A 135 9.48 1.37 -9.06
N GLU A 136 9.22 2.61 -9.51
CA GLU A 136 9.27 2.92 -10.95
C GLU A 136 10.68 2.73 -11.53
N ALA A 137 11.72 3.17 -10.80
CA ALA A 137 13.10 2.96 -11.20
C ALA A 137 13.46 1.47 -11.27
N ALA A 138 13.06 0.66 -10.29
CA ALA A 138 13.31 -0.77 -10.25
C ALA A 138 12.61 -1.53 -11.38
N VAL A 139 11.35 -1.19 -11.69
CA VAL A 139 10.61 -1.75 -12.82
C VAL A 139 11.33 -1.42 -14.12
N ALA A 140 11.67 -0.14 -14.35
CA ALA A 140 12.40 0.27 -15.55
C ALA A 140 13.74 -0.47 -15.70
N CYS A 141 14.51 -0.61 -14.62
CA CYS A 141 15.77 -1.37 -14.61
C CYS A 141 15.56 -2.85 -14.91
N ALA A 142 14.55 -3.49 -14.32
CA ALA A 142 14.27 -4.91 -14.56
C ALA A 142 13.92 -5.18 -16.02
N PHE A 143 13.07 -4.34 -16.63
CA PHE A 143 12.71 -4.46 -18.05
C PHE A 143 13.89 -4.19 -18.97
N GLU A 144 14.75 -3.20 -18.67
CA GLU A 144 15.97 -2.96 -19.46
C GLU A 144 16.91 -4.17 -19.40
N ALA A 145 17.14 -4.74 -18.21
CA ALA A 145 18.00 -5.90 -18.05
C ALA A 145 17.47 -7.14 -18.76
N ILE A 146 16.15 -7.37 -18.69
CA ILE A 146 15.50 -8.46 -19.44
C ILE A 146 15.64 -8.23 -20.96
N GLY A 147 15.42 -7.01 -21.43
CA GLY A 147 15.61 -6.67 -22.84
C GLY A 147 17.05 -6.84 -23.32
N ARG A 148 18.06 -6.65 -22.45
CA ARG A 148 19.47 -7.01 -22.73
C ARG A 148 19.65 -8.52 -22.85
N LEU A 149 19.08 -9.30 -21.92
CA LEU A 149 19.14 -10.77 -21.98
C LEU A 149 18.53 -11.33 -23.26
N GLU A 150 17.37 -10.82 -23.67
CA GLU A 150 16.70 -11.25 -24.91
C GLU A 150 17.52 -10.93 -26.17
N ARG A 151 18.31 -9.84 -26.13
CA ARG A 151 19.25 -9.46 -27.18
C ARG A 151 20.63 -10.12 -27.04
N GLN A 152 20.80 -11.02 -26.06
CA GLN A 152 22.05 -11.72 -25.75
C GLN A 152 23.21 -10.76 -25.42
N GLU A 153 22.89 -9.64 -24.77
CA GLU A 153 23.85 -8.67 -24.27
C GLU A 153 24.23 -8.95 -22.82
N GLY A 154 25.45 -8.56 -22.45
CA GLY A 154 25.92 -8.61 -21.07
C GLY A 154 25.47 -7.42 -20.22
N ALA A 155 25.96 -7.39 -18.99
CA ALA A 155 25.82 -6.25 -18.09
C ALA A 155 26.35 -4.95 -18.74
N GLU A 156 25.69 -3.83 -18.43
CA GLU A 156 26.09 -2.49 -18.88
C GLU A 156 27.45 -2.08 -18.28
N MET A 157 27.73 -2.48 -17.03
CA MET A 157 28.99 -2.20 -16.37
C MET A 157 29.57 -3.46 -15.72
N PRO A 158 30.91 -3.64 -15.73
CA PRO A 158 31.54 -4.86 -15.21
C PRO A 158 31.45 -5.00 -13.68
N ALA A 159 31.18 -3.91 -12.96
CA ALA A 159 30.98 -3.89 -11.51
C ALA A 159 30.24 -2.61 -11.08
N ASN A 160 29.73 -2.62 -9.85
CA ASN A 160 28.97 -1.50 -9.28
C ASN A 160 29.89 -0.37 -8.81
N TRP A 161 30.30 0.49 -9.74
CA TRP A 161 31.08 1.70 -9.48
C TRP A 161 30.25 2.95 -9.78
N GLY A 162 30.49 4.05 -9.07
CA GLY A 162 29.78 5.30 -9.29
C GLY A 162 29.99 6.28 -8.15
N GLY A 163 29.05 7.21 -7.98
CA GLY A 163 29.09 8.21 -6.91
C GLY A 163 28.68 7.70 -5.52
N GLY A 164 28.14 6.49 -5.43
CA GLY A 164 27.79 5.87 -4.15
C GLY A 164 29.01 5.34 -3.38
N ARG A 165 28.75 4.87 -2.16
CA ARG A 165 29.78 4.32 -1.25
C ARG A 165 29.23 3.13 -0.48
N GLU A 166 30.12 2.34 0.10
CA GLU A 166 29.71 1.31 1.06
C GLU A 166 29.23 1.95 2.37
N ARG A 167 28.05 1.54 2.82
CA ARG A 167 27.42 2.04 4.04
C ARG A 167 27.07 0.88 4.98
N PRO A 168 27.30 1.02 6.30
CA PRO A 168 26.94 -0.01 7.25
C PRO A 168 25.42 -0.13 7.39
N ALA A 169 24.94 -1.18 8.04
CA ALA A 169 23.55 -1.21 8.50
C ALA A 169 23.28 -0.02 9.43
N CYS A 170 22.18 0.69 9.19
CA CYS A 170 21.77 1.82 10.02
C CYS A 170 21.30 1.31 11.40
N ARG A 171 21.93 1.83 12.46
CA ARG A 171 21.84 1.31 13.83
C ARG A 171 20.71 2.00 14.60
N ARG A 172 20.47 1.53 15.83
CA ARG A 172 19.54 2.21 16.75
C ARG A 172 19.97 3.66 17.02
N ALA A 173 21.27 3.91 17.23
CA ALA A 173 21.80 5.23 17.56
C ALA A 173 21.52 6.26 16.45
N ASP A 174 21.55 5.84 15.18
CA ASP A 174 21.25 6.67 14.01
C ASP A 174 19.75 7.04 13.90
N ARG A 175 18.90 6.46 14.76
CA ARG A 175 17.45 6.59 14.74
C ARG A 175 16.88 7.13 16.05
N MET A 176 17.72 7.70 16.92
CA MET A 176 17.28 8.25 18.19
C MET A 176 16.78 9.68 18.02
N LEU A 177 15.59 9.93 18.54
CA LEU A 177 15.02 11.25 18.69
C LEU A 177 15.38 11.79 20.07
N ASP A 178 16.01 12.95 20.10
CA ASP A 178 16.31 13.70 21.31
C ASP A 178 15.66 15.08 21.19
N PRO A 179 14.47 15.26 21.78
CA PRO A 179 13.75 16.53 21.71
C PRO A 179 14.55 17.72 22.25
N PHE A 180 15.50 17.52 23.16
CA PHE A 180 16.24 18.61 23.79
C PHE A 180 17.36 19.16 22.90
N THR A 181 17.93 18.31 22.05
CA THR A 181 19.08 18.68 21.21
C THR A 181 18.71 18.85 19.75
N GLN A 182 17.66 18.21 19.26
CA GLN A 182 17.25 18.23 17.85
C GLN A 182 16.13 19.25 17.57
N THR A 183 16.13 19.85 16.39
CA THR A 183 14.96 20.57 15.86
C THR A 183 13.88 19.59 15.37
N ALA A 184 12.66 20.08 15.20
CA ALA A 184 11.58 19.28 14.63
C ALA A 184 11.92 18.77 13.21
N GLU A 185 12.59 19.55 12.38
CA GLU A 185 13.01 19.16 11.02
C GLU A 185 14.06 18.05 11.04
N GLU A 186 15.04 18.11 11.95
CA GLU A 186 16.04 17.06 12.14
C GLU A 186 15.38 15.76 12.60
N ALA A 187 14.49 15.85 13.59
CA ALA A 187 13.72 14.71 14.08
C ALA A 187 12.79 14.13 13.00
N LEU A 188 12.17 14.98 12.18
CA LEU A 188 11.31 14.54 11.08
C LEU A 188 12.11 13.74 10.05
N ARG A 189 13.35 14.16 9.72
CA ARG A 189 14.24 13.41 8.83
C ARG A 189 14.53 12.02 9.37
N ILE A 190 14.80 11.90 10.68
CA ILE A 190 15.04 10.61 11.35
C ILE A 190 13.79 9.72 11.31
N ILE A 191 12.61 10.29 11.57
CA ILE A 191 11.33 9.57 11.45
C ILE A 191 11.12 9.13 10.01
N HIS A 192 11.28 10.01 9.03
CA HIS A 192 11.15 9.70 7.61
C HIS A 192 12.06 8.54 7.18
N ALA A 193 13.33 8.54 7.58
CA ALA A 193 14.27 7.45 7.29
C ALA A 193 13.86 6.10 7.93
N SER A 194 13.05 6.16 8.99
CA SER A 194 12.66 5.01 9.80
C SER A 194 11.19 4.59 9.60
N ASP A 195 10.42 5.35 8.82
CA ASP A 195 8.98 5.12 8.63
C ASP A 195 8.72 3.99 7.61
N GLY A 196 7.70 3.18 7.90
CA GLY A 196 7.50 1.83 7.41
C GLY A 196 8.05 0.82 8.42
N ASP A 197 9.37 0.79 8.57
CA ASP A 197 10.15 -0.07 9.47
C ASP A 197 11.60 0.49 9.55
N PRO A 198 12.30 0.51 10.69
CA PRO A 198 11.91 -0.07 11.99
C PRO A 198 11.19 0.92 12.94
N GLY A 199 11.14 2.22 12.61
CA GLY A 199 10.66 3.31 13.46
C GLY A 199 11.78 4.06 14.19
N ALA A 200 11.55 5.35 14.46
CA ALA A 200 12.52 6.20 15.16
C ALA A 200 12.26 6.19 16.67
N TRP A 201 13.31 6.11 17.47
CA TRP A 201 13.18 5.94 18.91
C TRP A 201 12.88 7.26 19.61
N LEU A 202 11.78 7.33 20.35
CA LEU A 202 11.41 8.47 21.19
C LEU A 202 11.05 7.98 22.59
N THR A 203 11.59 8.63 23.61
CA THR A 203 11.17 8.41 24.99
C THR A 203 10.14 9.46 25.37
N ILE A 204 8.99 9.03 25.89
CA ILE A 204 7.94 9.91 26.43
C ILE A 204 7.70 9.46 27.87
N GLY A 205 7.95 10.35 28.83
CA GLY A 205 7.96 9.96 30.24
C GLY A 205 9.03 8.90 30.52
N SER A 206 8.62 7.76 31.05
CA SER A 206 9.50 6.59 31.30
C SER A 206 9.45 5.52 30.21
N GLU A 207 8.56 5.66 29.22
CA GLU A 207 8.33 4.66 28.18
C GLU A 207 9.07 5.00 26.88
N ALA A 208 9.60 3.98 26.21
CA ALA A 208 10.24 4.11 24.90
C ALA A 208 9.31 3.64 23.78
N PHE A 209 9.19 4.47 22.75
CA PHE A 209 8.37 4.23 21.57
C PHE A 209 9.20 4.29 20.29
N LEU A 210 8.66 3.68 19.24
CA LEU A 210 9.09 3.80 17.86
C LEU A 210 8.05 4.64 17.12
N SER A 211 8.46 5.79 16.61
CA SER A 211 7.63 6.82 15.99
C SER A 211 7.48 6.62 14.49
N PHE A 212 6.28 6.90 13.97
CA PHE A 212 5.90 6.80 12.56
C PHE A 212 4.87 7.88 12.20
N ASP A 213 4.66 8.12 10.91
CA ASP A 213 3.62 9.00 10.38
C ASP A 213 3.70 10.41 10.97
N ALA A 214 4.87 11.03 10.81
CA ALA A 214 5.13 12.36 11.34
C ALA A 214 5.01 13.48 10.30
N SER A 215 4.66 14.68 10.77
CA SER A 215 4.70 15.92 10.00
C SER A 215 5.02 17.10 10.90
N LEU A 216 5.52 18.20 10.32
CA LEU A 216 5.73 19.43 11.08
C LEU A 216 4.42 19.94 11.70
N ALA A 217 4.52 20.41 12.94
CA ALA A 217 3.43 21.00 13.69
C ALA A 217 3.59 22.52 13.73
N SER A 218 3.30 23.18 12.60
CA SER A 218 3.50 24.61 12.42
C SER A 218 2.76 25.44 13.48
N GLY A 219 3.46 26.39 14.10
CA GLY A 219 2.88 27.28 15.10
C GLY A 219 2.70 26.68 16.50
N LEU A 220 3.09 25.42 16.71
CA LEU A 220 3.09 24.81 18.05
C LEU A 220 4.47 24.93 18.70
N SER A 221 4.46 25.34 19.97
CA SER A 221 5.64 25.47 20.82
C SER A 221 5.34 24.92 22.21
N GLY A 222 6.34 24.35 22.86
CA GLY A 222 6.25 23.86 24.24
C GLY A 222 7.64 23.53 24.79
N ALA A 223 7.70 23.03 26.02
CA ALA A 223 8.96 22.52 26.55
C ALA A 223 9.41 21.31 25.71
N PRO A 224 10.70 21.21 25.31
CA PRO A 224 11.21 20.07 24.56
C PRO A 224 10.84 18.73 25.21
N GLY A 225 10.29 17.81 24.40
CA GLY A 225 9.81 16.50 24.83
C GLY A 225 8.38 16.48 25.37
N ALA A 226 7.75 17.64 25.58
CA ALA A 226 6.37 17.70 26.06
C ALA A 226 5.37 17.32 24.96
N LEU A 227 4.30 16.61 25.36
CA LEU A 227 3.10 16.48 24.56
C LEU A 227 2.28 17.77 24.69
N VAL A 228 2.13 18.52 23.60
CA VAL A 228 1.53 19.87 23.64
C VAL A 228 0.06 19.88 23.23
N GLY A 229 -0.43 18.80 22.63
CA GLY A 229 -1.82 18.66 22.23
C GLY A 229 -2.06 17.42 21.39
N ARG A 230 -3.32 17.22 21.02
CA ARG A 230 -3.76 16.11 20.18
C ARG A 230 -4.68 16.58 19.06
N CYS A 231 -4.68 15.84 17.96
CA CYS A 231 -5.63 16.00 16.88
C CYS A 231 -6.06 14.60 16.45
N ARG A 232 -7.34 14.27 16.65
CA ARG A 232 -7.86 12.90 16.49
C ARG A 232 -7.00 11.92 17.27
N GLN A 233 -6.33 10.98 16.59
CA GLN A 233 -5.47 9.94 17.17
C GLN A 233 -3.97 10.28 17.17
N ALA A 234 -3.58 11.44 16.63
CA ALA A 234 -2.20 11.93 16.60
C ALA A 234 -1.90 12.84 17.80
N VAL A 235 -0.64 12.88 18.21
CA VAL A 235 -0.15 13.78 19.27
C VAL A 235 0.91 14.72 18.72
N ALA A 236 0.96 15.94 19.26
CA ALA A 236 2.00 16.91 18.97
C ALA A 236 3.09 16.83 20.05
N VAL A 237 4.34 16.64 19.63
CA VAL A 237 5.54 16.61 20.50
C VAL A 237 6.38 17.83 20.20
N ALA A 238 6.73 18.62 21.23
CA ALA A 238 7.63 19.75 21.10
C ALA A 238 9.10 19.30 21.04
N PHE A 239 9.89 19.95 20.19
CA PHE A 239 11.34 19.78 20.07
C PHE A 239 12.05 21.06 20.50
N ARG A 240 13.38 21.09 20.45
CA ARG A 240 14.20 22.29 20.77
C ARG A 240 13.70 23.51 20.01
N GLU A 241 13.37 23.30 18.75
CA GLU A 241 12.76 24.25 17.85
C GLU A 241 11.62 23.57 17.08
N GLY A 242 10.42 24.17 17.14
CA GLY A 242 9.22 23.63 16.51
C GLY A 242 8.61 22.42 17.21
N GLY A 243 7.72 21.72 16.53
CA GLY A 243 7.07 20.51 17.01
C GLY A 243 6.70 19.58 15.87
N LEU A 244 6.42 18.32 16.22
CA LEU A 244 5.99 17.28 15.29
C LEU A 244 4.63 16.72 15.69
N TRP A 245 3.74 16.63 14.72
CA TRP A 245 2.62 15.69 14.78
C TRP A 245 3.18 14.29 14.58
N ILE A 246 2.82 13.35 15.44
CA ILE A 246 3.14 11.93 15.31
C ILE A 246 1.83 11.15 15.34
N GLY A 247 1.51 10.51 14.21
CA GLY A 247 0.26 9.77 14.05
C GLY A 247 0.29 8.39 14.69
N HIS A 248 1.45 7.73 14.71
CA HIS A 248 1.57 6.33 15.10
C HIS A 248 2.81 6.05 15.96
N PHE A 249 2.63 5.18 16.95
CA PHE A 249 3.70 4.61 17.75
C PHE A 249 3.71 3.08 17.69
N ARG A 250 4.82 2.50 18.10
CA ARG A 250 4.94 1.11 18.55
C ARG A 250 5.77 1.12 19.83
N ARG A 251 5.33 0.44 20.90
CA ARG A 251 6.18 0.27 22.10
C ARG A 251 7.49 -0.40 21.71
N ALA A 252 8.61 0.04 22.28
CA ALA A 252 9.94 -0.45 21.96
C ALA A 252 10.25 -1.82 22.61
N GLU A 253 9.33 -2.76 22.44
CA GLU A 253 9.36 -4.11 23.00
C GLU A 253 9.07 -5.13 21.90
N SER A 254 9.54 -6.36 22.09
CA SER A 254 9.36 -7.41 21.10
C SER A 254 7.89 -7.74 20.91
N GLY A 255 7.45 -7.85 19.66
CA GLY A 255 6.09 -8.22 19.31
C GLY A 255 5.06 -7.09 19.40
N SER A 256 5.39 -5.90 19.93
CA SER A 256 4.41 -4.81 20.05
C SER A 256 3.86 -4.34 18.71
N LEU A 257 2.60 -3.89 18.72
CA LEU A 257 1.89 -3.46 17.52
C LEU A 257 2.19 -1.98 17.21
N LYS A 258 2.21 -1.66 15.91
CA LYS A 258 2.15 -0.28 15.46
C LYS A 258 0.68 0.15 15.47
N LEU A 259 0.36 1.18 16.25
CA LEU A 259 -1.01 1.67 16.47
C LEU A 259 -1.02 3.20 16.45
N PRO A 260 -2.20 3.83 16.30
CA PRO A 260 -2.32 5.27 16.45
C PRO A 260 -1.78 5.75 17.80
N ALA A 261 -1.17 6.92 17.84
CA ALA A 261 -0.38 7.39 18.98
C ALA A 261 -1.19 7.41 20.30
N LEU A 262 -2.42 7.94 20.27
CA LEU A 262 -3.30 7.98 21.44
C LEU A 262 -3.72 6.60 21.95
N ALA A 263 -3.76 5.58 21.10
CA ALA A 263 -4.09 4.22 21.52
C ALA A 263 -3.00 3.60 22.41
N LEU A 264 -1.77 4.12 22.36
CA LEU A 264 -0.63 3.61 23.13
C LEU A 264 -0.27 4.48 24.34
N LEU A 265 -0.47 5.80 24.26
CA LEU A 265 -0.06 6.74 25.32
C LEU A 265 -1.01 6.81 26.53
N GLY A 266 -2.14 6.08 26.52
CA GLY A 266 -3.00 5.95 27.69
C GLY A 266 -3.90 7.16 27.97
N GLU A 267 -4.42 7.25 29.20
CA GLU A 267 -5.43 8.24 29.59
C GLU A 267 -4.88 9.67 29.65
N ASP A 268 -3.66 9.87 30.15
CA ASP A 268 -3.04 11.20 30.24
C ASP A 268 -2.94 11.89 28.86
N ALA A 269 -2.74 11.11 27.79
CA ALA A 269 -2.72 11.64 26.43
C ALA A 269 -4.12 11.98 25.89
N ARG A 270 -5.20 11.41 26.43
CA ARG A 270 -6.58 11.73 26.05
C ARG A 270 -7.02 13.09 26.59
N ASP A 271 -6.45 13.49 27.73
CA ASP A 271 -6.72 14.78 28.37
C ASP A 271 -5.91 15.94 27.75
N LEU A 272 -5.02 15.64 26.80
CA LEU A 272 -4.33 16.68 26.03
C LEU A 272 -5.34 17.59 25.30
N PRO A 273 -5.02 18.89 25.18
CA PRO A 273 -5.89 19.83 24.49
C PRO A 273 -6.07 19.40 23.03
N VAL A 274 -7.32 19.41 22.57
CA VAL A 274 -7.65 19.21 21.16
C VAL A 274 -7.31 20.49 20.41
N ILE A 275 -6.35 20.41 19.49
CA ILE A 275 -5.88 21.55 18.70
C ILE A 275 -5.98 21.22 17.20
N ALA A 276 -6.05 22.26 16.38
CA ALA A 276 -6.04 22.10 14.93
C ALA A 276 -4.74 21.39 14.50
N GLY A 277 -4.86 20.37 13.66
CA GLY A 277 -3.76 19.49 13.27
C GLY A 277 -3.99 18.89 11.88
N PRO A 278 -3.30 17.79 11.53
CA PRO A 278 -3.42 17.15 10.23
C PRO A 278 -4.86 16.69 10.00
N GLU A 279 -5.48 17.20 8.93
CA GLU A 279 -6.81 16.77 8.51
C GLU A 279 -6.70 15.47 7.70
N ASN A 280 -7.31 14.39 8.19
CA ASN A 280 -7.40 13.13 7.43
C ASN A 280 -8.39 13.22 6.27
N CYS A 281 -9.24 14.24 6.23
CA CYS A 281 -10.23 14.49 5.19
C CYS A 281 -10.26 15.99 4.90
N ARG A 282 -9.98 16.40 3.66
CA ARG A 282 -9.97 17.81 3.25
C ARG A 282 -10.86 18.00 2.03
N TYR A 283 -11.83 18.89 2.16
CA TYR A 283 -12.73 19.24 1.06
C TYR A 283 -12.32 20.56 0.41
N HIS A 284 -12.35 20.63 -0.92
CA HIS A 284 -12.19 21.87 -1.68
C HIS A 284 -13.02 21.84 -2.97
N GLU A 285 -13.30 23.02 -3.54
CA GLU A 285 -14.12 23.17 -4.76
C GLU A 285 -13.29 23.83 -5.86
N GLU A 286 -13.36 23.29 -7.07
CA GLU A 286 -12.69 23.87 -8.25
C GLU A 286 -13.46 23.49 -9.51
N GLY A 287 -13.70 24.46 -10.41
CA GLY A 287 -14.24 24.20 -11.75
C GLY A 287 -15.57 23.43 -11.77
N GLY A 288 -16.43 23.62 -10.77
CA GLY A 288 -17.72 22.90 -10.66
C GLY A 288 -17.60 21.48 -10.08
N VAL A 289 -16.45 21.11 -9.53
CA VAL A 289 -16.17 19.81 -8.91
C VAL A 289 -15.89 19.98 -7.42
N GLY A 290 -16.47 19.11 -6.59
CA GLY A 290 -16.05 18.94 -5.20
C GLY A 290 -14.94 17.90 -5.11
N PHE A 291 -13.82 18.23 -4.50
CA PHE A 291 -12.71 17.32 -4.25
C PHE A 291 -12.64 17.03 -2.75
N LEU A 292 -12.74 15.76 -2.40
CA LEU A 292 -12.56 15.26 -1.03
C LEU A 292 -11.32 14.39 -0.99
N ASP A 293 -10.22 14.99 -0.51
CA ASP A 293 -8.97 14.30 -0.25
C ASP A 293 -9.08 13.54 1.08
N PHE A 294 -8.58 12.31 1.14
CA PHE A 294 -8.46 11.58 2.39
C PHE A 294 -7.15 10.82 2.54
N ARG A 295 -6.66 10.73 3.77
CA ARG A 295 -5.42 10.04 4.11
C ARG A 295 -5.58 9.23 5.38
N PHE A 296 -5.31 7.94 5.27
CA PHE A 296 -5.20 7.02 6.41
C PHE A 296 -3.86 6.30 6.31
N TYR A 297 -3.10 6.23 7.40
CA TYR A 297 -1.77 5.65 7.39
C TYR A 297 -1.81 4.17 6.97
N ASN A 298 -0.99 3.80 5.98
CA ASN A 298 -1.03 2.50 5.27
C ASN A 298 -2.39 2.14 4.64
N GLY A 299 -3.32 3.09 4.51
CA GLY A 299 -4.70 2.86 4.07
C GLY A 299 -5.52 1.94 4.98
N ALA A 300 -5.08 1.72 6.22
CA ALA A 300 -5.84 0.93 7.20
C ALA A 300 -6.88 1.83 7.87
N MET A 301 -8.17 1.49 7.75
CA MET A 301 -9.27 2.36 8.15
C MET A 301 -9.96 1.81 9.39
N SER A 302 -9.79 2.49 10.53
CA SER A 302 -10.48 2.14 11.77
C SER A 302 -11.99 2.42 11.67
N SER A 303 -12.75 1.97 12.67
CA SER A 303 -14.16 2.34 12.81
C SER A 303 -14.35 3.87 12.82
N GLU A 304 -13.49 4.60 13.54
CA GLU A 304 -13.51 6.08 13.60
C GLU A 304 -13.10 6.74 12.29
N ASP A 305 -12.14 6.16 11.55
CA ASP A 305 -11.71 6.68 10.25
C ASP A 305 -12.80 6.52 9.18
N CYS A 306 -13.50 5.38 9.18
CA CYS A 306 -14.62 5.14 8.28
C CYS A 306 -15.75 6.14 8.55
N GLU A 307 -16.06 6.39 9.83
CA GLU A 307 -17.07 7.35 10.22
C GLU A 307 -16.67 8.79 9.83
N ALA A 308 -15.41 9.16 10.04
CA ALA A 308 -14.90 10.47 9.65
C ALA A 308 -15.03 10.73 8.15
N LEU A 309 -14.67 9.74 7.33
CA LEU A 309 -14.81 9.86 5.89
C LEU A 309 -16.29 9.87 5.48
N ARG A 310 -17.15 9.12 6.17
CA ARG A 310 -18.60 9.12 5.94
C ARG A 310 -19.19 10.51 6.19
N GLU A 311 -18.84 11.12 7.32
CA GLU A 311 -19.25 12.49 7.67
C GLU A 311 -18.72 13.51 6.66
N ALA A 312 -17.47 13.36 6.20
CA ALA A 312 -16.89 14.23 5.19
C ALA A 312 -17.58 14.09 3.83
N VAL A 313 -17.93 12.88 3.42
CA VAL A 313 -18.75 12.62 2.22
C VAL A 313 -20.14 13.25 2.39
N ALA A 314 -20.82 13.01 3.51
CA ALA A 314 -22.13 13.59 3.78
C ALA A 314 -22.10 15.13 3.74
N THR A 315 -21.04 15.74 4.29
CA THR A 315 -20.82 17.18 4.27
C THR A 315 -20.57 17.68 2.84
N ALA A 316 -19.72 17.00 2.06
CA ALA A 316 -19.48 17.34 0.65
C ALA A 316 -20.77 17.27 -0.18
N LYS A 317 -21.67 16.33 0.11
CA LYS A 317 -22.96 16.20 -0.57
C LYS A 317 -23.94 17.34 -0.27
N THR A 318 -23.74 18.13 0.79
CA THR A 318 -24.53 19.35 1.01
C THR A 318 -24.24 20.44 -0.02
N ARG A 319 -23.13 20.30 -0.75
CA ARG A 319 -22.71 21.20 -1.81
C ARG A 319 -23.36 20.76 -3.13
N ALA A 320 -24.03 21.69 -3.79
CA ALA A 320 -24.78 21.43 -5.02
C ALA A 320 -23.87 21.38 -6.25
N LEU A 321 -22.85 20.50 -6.22
CA LEU A 321 -21.92 20.27 -7.33
C LEU A 321 -22.24 18.93 -8.02
N PRO A 322 -22.21 18.89 -9.37
CA PRO A 322 -22.62 17.71 -10.14
C PRO A 322 -21.55 16.60 -10.18
N VAL A 323 -20.33 16.88 -9.71
CA VAL A 323 -19.22 15.91 -9.62
C VAL A 323 -18.56 15.99 -8.24
N LEU A 324 -18.34 14.83 -7.61
CA LEU A 324 -17.55 14.66 -6.39
C LEU A 324 -16.40 13.69 -6.67
N VAL A 325 -15.16 14.13 -6.44
CA VAL A 325 -13.97 13.29 -6.51
C VAL A 325 -13.57 12.89 -5.10
N LEU A 326 -13.46 11.59 -4.85
CA LEU A 326 -12.83 11.03 -3.66
C LEU A 326 -11.37 10.71 -4.04
N GLN A 327 -10.41 11.39 -3.43
CA GLN A 327 -8.99 11.21 -3.73
C GLN A 327 -8.26 10.65 -2.50
N GLY A 328 -7.77 9.42 -2.60
CA GLY A 328 -6.97 8.79 -1.54
C GLY A 328 -5.50 9.23 -1.57
N ASP A 329 -4.75 8.90 -0.52
CA ASP A 329 -3.31 9.10 -0.44
C ASP A 329 -2.60 8.38 -1.62
N ALA A 330 -1.62 9.04 -2.23
CA ALA A 330 -0.81 8.49 -3.30
C ALA A 330 -0.05 7.23 -2.87
N ASP A 331 0.28 7.09 -1.59
CA ASP A 331 0.94 5.88 -1.08
C ASP A 331 -0.03 4.69 -0.95
N CYS A 332 -1.30 4.95 -0.67
CA CYS A 332 -2.33 3.94 -0.48
C CYS A 332 -3.73 4.56 -0.55
N TRP A 333 -4.56 4.05 -1.46
CA TRP A 333 -5.98 4.41 -1.50
C TRP A 333 -6.70 3.88 -0.27
N SER A 334 -6.72 2.57 -0.08
CA SER A 334 -7.30 1.89 1.09
C SER A 334 -6.94 0.40 1.06
N ASN A 335 -6.67 -0.16 2.23
CA ASN A 335 -6.51 -1.60 2.45
C ASN A 335 -7.68 -2.20 3.25
N GLY A 336 -8.75 -1.44 3.45
CA GLY A 336 -9.93 -1.85 4.22
C GLY A 336 -9.75 -1.65 5.73
N ILE A 337 -10.39 -2.53 6.52
CA ILE A 337 -10.48 -2.44 7.99
C ILE A 337 -9.11 -2.42 8.70
N HIS A 338 -9.03 -1.76 9.85
CA HIS A 338 -7.78 -1.56 10.57
C HIS A 338 -7.40 -2.75 11.45
N LEU A 339 -6.75 -3.74 10.84
CA LEU A 339 -6.35 -5.00 11.48
C LEU A 339 -5.48 -4.83 12.75
N GLY A 340 -4.69 -3.75 12.86
CA GLY A 340 -3.87 -3.47 14.05
C GLY A 340 -4.70 -3.17 15.30
N LEU A 341 -5.62 -2.20 15.23
CA LEU A 341 -6.59 -1.89 16.28
C LEU A 341 -7.51 -3.07 16.58
N ILE A 342 -7.96 -3.80 15.55
CA ILE A 342 -8.73 -5.04 15.75
C ILE A 342 -7.94 -6.06 16.58
N GLU A 343 -6.66 -6.27 16.29
CA GLU A 343 -5.82 -7.21 17.04
C GLU A 343 -5.49 -6.70 18.46
N ASN A 344 -5.53 -5.38 18.68
CA ASN A 344 -5.30 -4.76 19.99
C ASN A 344 -6.57 -4.70 20.87
N ALA A 345 -7.76 -4.82 20.28
CA ALA A 345 -9.02 -4.72 20.99
C ALA A 345 -9.22 -5.89 21.99
N ALA A 346 -9.97 -5.64 23.06
CA ALA A 346 -10.32 -6.67 24.04
C ALA A 346 -11.05 -7.87 23.41
N SER A 347 -11.88 -7.60 22.40
CA SER A 347 -12.51 -8.60 21.56
C SER A 347 -12.26 -8.25 20.10
N ALA A 348 -11.36 -8.98 19.47
CA ALA A 348 -11.03 -8.75 18.07
C ALA A 348 -12.20 -9.11 17.14
N ALA A 349 -13.12 -9.98 17.55
CA ALA A 349 -14.34 -10.27 16.81
C ALA A 349 -15.29 -9.07 16.82
N ASP A 350 -15.49 -8.45 17.99
CA ASP A 350 -16.36 -7.29 18.15
C ASP A 350 -15.81 -6.06 17.43
N GLU A 351 -14.50 -5.79 17.54
CA GLU A 351 -13.91 -4.68 16.78
C GLU A 351 -13.95 -4.93 15.27
N SER A 352 -13.80 -6.18 14.81
CA SER A 352 -13.99 -6.51 13.39
C SER A 352 -15.42 -6.24 12.93
N TRP A 353 -16.41 -6.57 13.78
CA TRP A 353 -17.82 -6.34 13.51
C TRP A 353 -18.17 -4.86 13.47
N CYS A 354 -17.66 -4.07 14.41
CA CYS A 354 -17.80 -2.61 14.42
C CYS A 354 -17.17 -2.01 13.15
N ASN A 355 -15.93 -2.38 12.84
CA ASN A 355 -15.18 -1.77 11.74
C ASN A 355 -15.79 -2.10 10.37
N ILE A 356 -16.27 -3.33 10.13
CA ILE A 356 -16.94 -3.67 8.86
C ILE A 356 -18.28 -2.95 8.70
N ASN A 357 -19.01 -2.71 9.81
CA ASN A 357 -20.25 -1.94 9.76
C ASN A 357 -19.98 -0.47 9.44
N ALA A 358 -18.98 0.14 10.08
CA ALA A 358 -18.57 1.52 9.78
C ALA A 358 -18.11 1.67 8.32
N MET A 359 -17.34 0.71 7.80
CA MET A 359 -16.96 0.67 6.39
C MET A 359 -18.19 0.56 5.47
N ASN A 360 -19.16 -0.29 5.80
CA ASN A 360 -20.41 -0.40 5.05
C ASN A 360 -21.25 0.88 5.12
N ASP A 361 -21.24 1.60 6.23
CA ASP A 361 -21.96 2.87 6.36
C ASP A 361 -21.32 3.95 5.47
N LEU A 362 -19.99 4.01 5.43
CA LEU A 362 -19.24 4.84 4.47
C LEU A 362 -19.57 4.47 3.02
N VAL A 363 -19.45 3.19 2.65
CA VAL A 363 -19.70 2.74 1.27
C VAL A 363 -21.13 3.07 0.86
N ARG A 364 -22.12 2.85 1.74
CA ARG A 364 -23.51 3.20 1.48
C ARG A 364 -23.69 4.69 1.22
N GLU A 365 -23.06 5.55 2.01
CA GLU A 365 -23.15 7.01 1.88
C GLU A 365 -22.71 7.49 0.49
N ILE A 366 -21.71 6.82 -0.09
CA ILE A 366 -21.23 7.04 -1.45
C ILE A 366 -22.24 6.55 -2.48
N ILE A 367 -22.70 5.29 -2.37
CA ILE A 367 -23.63 4.66 -3.33
C ILE A 367 -24.91 5.49 -3.50
N VAL A 368 -25.45 6.04 -2.41
CA VAL A 368 -26.72 6.79 -2.41
C VAL A 368 -26.59 8.24 -2.90
N SER A 369 -25.42 8.64 -3.41
CA SER A 369 -25.22 9.98 -4.00
C SER A 369 -25.83 10.05 -5.41
N ASP A 370 -27.15 10.18 -5.53
CA ASP A 370 -27.90 10.05 -6.79
C ASP A 370 -28.17 11.37 -7.57
N ASP A 371 -27.58 12.46 -7.10
CA ASP A 371 -27.69 13.83 -7.62
C ASP A 371 -26.37 14.35 -8.19
N ARG A 372 -25.31 13.53 -8.15
CA ARG A 372 -23.98 13.82 -8.69
C ARG A 372 -23.31 12.56 -9.22
N LEU A 373 -22.32 12.71 -10.08
CA LEU A 373 -21.36 11.66 -10.35
C LEU A 373 -20.27 11.65 -9.28
N VAL A 374 -19.88 10.46 -8.85
CA VAL A 374 -18.77 10.25 -7.91
C VAL A 374 -17.62 9.57 -8.63
N ILE A 375 -16.40 10.07 -8.46
CA ILE A 375 -15.17 9.50 -8.99
C ILE A 375 -14.32 9.01 -7.82
N ALA A 376 -13.93 7.74 -7.83
CA ALA A 376 -12.86 7.23 -6.97
C ALA A 376 -11.51 7.40 -7.69
N ALA A 377 -10.69 8.34 -7.23
CA ALA A 377 -9.33 8.55 -7.72
C ALA A 377 -8.34 7.68 -6.93
N VAL A 378 -8.06 6.49 -7.47
CA VAL A 378 -7.16 5.48 -6.91
C VAL A 378 -5.72 5.79 -7.32
N ILE A 379 -5.08 6.68 -6.58
CA ILE A 379 -3.69 7.12 -6.85
C ILE A 379 -2.66 6.17 -6.23
N GLY A 380 -2.99 5.55 -5.09
CA GLY A 380 -2.17 4.55 -4.42
C GLY A 380 -2.75 3.14 -4.51
N ASN A 381 -1.95 2.15 -4.11
CA ASN A 381 -2.38 0.74 -4.06
C ASN A 381 -3.63 0.56 -3.21
N ALA A 382 -4.43 -0.46 -3.57
CA ALA A 382 -5.63 -0.83 -2.83
C ALA A 382 -5.69 -2.34 -2.61
N GLY A 383 -6.21 -2.75 -1.46
CA GLY A 383 -6.34 -4.16 -1.09
C GLY A 383 -7.63 -4.45 -0.35
N ALA A 384 -8.09 -5.70 -0.49
CA ALA A 384 -9.27 -6.23 0.20
C ALA A 384 -10.48 -5.27 0.06
N GLY A 385 -11.11 -4.90 1.17
CA GLY A 385 -12.26 -3.97 1.21
C GLY A 385 -11.98 -2.61 0.60
N GLY A 386 -10.72 -2.15 0.58
CA GLY A 386 -10.35 -0.89 -0.05
C GLY A 386 -10.54 -0.88 -1.58
N VAL A 387 -10.40 -2.03 -2.25
CA VAL A 387 -10.74 -2.13 -3.68
C VAL A 387 -12.25 -2.00 -3.86
N PHE A 388 -13.05 -2.69 -3.04
CA PHE A 388 -14.51 -2.64 -3.14
C PHE A 388 -15.10 -1.29 -2.74
N LEU A 389 -14.46 -0.57 -1.80
CA LEU A 389 -14.76 0.84 -1.50
C LEU A 389 -14.67 1.72 -2.75
N SER A 390 -13.66 1.53 -3.60
CA SER A 390 -13.55 2.31 -4.85
C SER A 390 -14.74 2.07 -5.80
N LEU A 391 -15.31 0.86 -5.78
CA LEU A 391 -16.43 0.49 -6.65
C LEU A 391 -17.74 1.16 -6.24
N ALA A 392 -17.80 1.80 -5.07
CA ALA A 392 -18.96 2.57 -4.60
C ALA A 392 -19.18 3.85 -5.42
N ALA A 393 -18.10 4.43 -5.95
CA ALA A 393 -18.15 5.58 -6.87
C ALA A 393 -18.79 5.18 -8.20
N ASP A 394 -19.16 6.11 -9.09
CA ASP A 394 -19.62 5.73 -10.44
C ASP A 394 -18.43 5.35 -11.33
N GLU A 395 -17.38 6.16 -11.25
CA GLU A 395 -16.15 6.02 -12.01
C GLU A 395 -14.97 5.69 -11.10
N VAL A 396 -14.05 4.86 -11.60
CA VAL A 396 -12.81 4.50 -10.91
C VAL A 396 -11.65 4.89 -11.81
N TRP A 397 -10.95 5.96 -11.43
CA TRP A 397 -9.81 6.49 -12.17
C TRP A 397 -8.53 6.11 -11.43
N ILE A 398 -7.65 5.38 -12.09
CA ILE A 398 -6.49 4.74 -11.44
C ILE A 398 -5.17 5.24 -12.03
N ARG A 399 -4.20 5.54 -11.17
CA ARG A 399 -2.84 5.93 -11.58
C ARG A 399 -2.11 4.73 -12.18
N GLU A 400 -1.44 4.92 -13.32
CA GLU A 400 -0.56 3.90 -13.92
C GLU A 400 0.45 3.39 -12.88
N GLY A 401 0.67 2.07 -12.83
CA GLY A 401 1.56 1.42 -11.87
C GLY A 401 0.96 1.02 -10.52
N VAL A 402 -0.30 1.40 -10.23
CA VAL A 402 -1.04 0.92 -9.07
C VAL A 402 -1.30 -0.59 -9.16
N VAL A 403 -1.17 -1.28 -8.03
CA VAL A 403 -1.50 -2.69 -7.86
C VAL A 403 -2.74 -2.86 -6.97
N LEU A 404 -3.71 -3.63 -7.44
CA LEU A 404 -4.92 -3.98 -6.71
C LEU A 404 -4.83 -5.40 -6.15
N ASN A 405 -5.32 -5.62 -4.93
CA ASN A 405 -5.54 -6.97 -4.38
C ASN A 405 -7.04 -7.16 -4.08
N PRO A 406 -7.88 -7.40 -5.11
CA PRO A 406 -9.35 -7.45 -5.00
C PRO A 406 -9.87 -8.77 -4.39
N HIS A 407 -9.26 -9.22 -3.29
CA HIS A 407 -9.60 -10.49 -2.66
C HIS A 407 -9.27 -10.52 -1.16
N TYR A 408 -9.90 -11.44 -0.44
CA TYR A 408 -9.66 -11.68 0.99
C TYR A 408 -9.00 -13.04 1.28
N LYS A 409 -8.50 -13.72 0.25
CA LYS A 409 -8.02 -15.11 0.34
C LYS A 409 -6.86 -15.29 1.32
N ASP A 410 -5.98 -14.30 1.44
CA ASP A 410 -4.88 -14.31 2.40
C ASP A 410 -5.27 -13.85 3.80
N MET A 411 -6.50 -13.36 3.97
CA MET A 411 -7.07 -12.93 5.25
C MET A 411 -8.10 -13.96 5.75
N GLY A 412 -7.75 -15.25 5.70
CA GLY A 412 -8.62 -16.31 6.18
C GLY A 412 -9.90 -16.49 5.36
N ASN A 413 -9.88 -16.10 4.08
CA ASN A 413 -11.01 -16.18 3.16
C ASN A 413 -12.28 -15.50 3.72
N LEU A 414 -12.14 -14.28 4.24
CA LEU A 414 -13.29 -13.42 4.53
C LEU A 414 -14.21 -13.38 3.31
N TYR A 415 -15.51 -13.35 3.55
CA TYR A 415 -16.47 -13.21 2.47
C TYR A 415 -16.37 -11.85 1.77
N GLY A 416 -16.02 -10.80 2.52
CA GLY A 416 -16.10 -9.41 2.09
C GLY A 416 -17.52 -8.85 2.28
N SER A 417 -17.63 -7.53 2.46
CA SER A 417 -18.93 -6.85 2.44
C SER A 417 -18.84 -5.67 1.49
N GLU A 418 -18.79 -4.42 1.96
CA GLU A 418 -18.62 -3.24 1.11
C GLU A 418 -19.58 -3.23 -0.10
N TYR A 419 -20.75 -3.88 0.03
CA TYR A 419 -21.73 -4.09 -1.04
C TYR A 419 -21.14 -4.72 -2.30
N TRP A 420 -20.06 -5.50 -2.19
CA TRP A 420 -19.38 -6.09 -3.35
C TRP A 420 -20.32 -6.99 -4.15
N THR A 421 -21.29 -7.64 -3.51
CA THR A 421 -22.27 -8.51 -4.19
C THR A 421 -23.29 -7.72 -5.03
N TYR A 422 -23.43 -6.42 -4.79
CA TYR A 422 -24.20 -5.50 -5.63
C TYR A 422 -23.29 -4.78 -6.64
N LEU A 423 -22.15 -4.25 -6.19
CA LEU A 423 -21.28 -3.39 -6.99
C LEU A 423 -20.45 -4.14 -8.03
N LEU A 424 -19.84 -5.25 -7.66
CA LEU A 424 -18.90 -5.95 -8.55
C LEU A 424 -19.63 -6.63 -9.72
N PRO A 425 -20.70 -7.43 -9.52
CA PRO A 425 -21.45 -8.01 -10.63
C PRO A 425 -22.05 -6.96 -11.57
N ALA A 426 -22.49 -5.81 -11.04
CA ALA A 426 -23.01 -4.72 -11.86
C ALA A 426 -21.97 -4.10 -12.81
N ARG A 427 -20.67 -4.15 -12.44
CA ARG A 427 -19.57 -3.65 -13.28
C ARG A 427 -19.06 -4.67 -14.28
N VAL A 428 -18.81 -5.89 -13.82
CA VAL A 428 -18.04 -6.88 -14.59
C VAL A 428 -18.85 -8.10 -15.00
N GLY A 429 -20.09 -8.23 -14.54
CA GLY A 429 -20.90 -9.44 -14.67
C GLY A 429 -20.54 -10.52 -13.65
N GLU A 430 -21.48 -11.43 -13.39
CA GLU A 430 -21.38 -12.50 -12.39
C GLU A 430 -20.14 -13.39 -12.55
N GLU A 431 -19.83 -13.80 -13.77
CA GLU A 431 -18.71 -14.72 -14.04
C GLU A 431 -17.37 -14.07 -13.74
N ARG A 432 -17.14 -12.85 -14.23
CA ARG A 432 -15.91 -12.10 -13.97
C ARG A 432 -15.81 -11.71 -12.50
N ALA A 433 -16.93 -11.38 -11.84
CA ALA A 433 -16.95 -11.09 -10.41
C ALA A 433 -16.44 -12.28 -9.59
N ARG A 434 -16.81 -13.50 -9.96
CA ARG A 434 -16.25 -14.73 -9.36
C ARG A 434 -14.78 -14.90 -9.69
N ARG A 435 -14.34 -14.67 -10.94
CA ARG A 435 -12.91 -14.73 -11.30
C ARG A 435 -12.06 -13.78 -10.45
N VAL A 436 -12.49 -12.51 -10.33
CA VAL A 436 -11.82 -11.46 -9.55
C VAL A 436 -11.65 -11.89 -8.09
N THR A 437 -12.74 -12.27 -7.43
CA THR A 437 -12.75 -12.59 -6.00
C THR A 437 -12.01 -13.89 -5.66
N GLN A 438 -11.75 -14.76 -6.65
CA GLN A 438 -11.08 -16.05 -6.46
C GLN A 438 -9.58 -16.04 -6.85
N ALA A 439 -9.11 -15.07 -7.64
CA ALA A 439 -7.80 -15.10 -8.27
C ALA A 439 -6.59 -15.17 -7.31
N ARG A 440 -6.72 -14.76 -6.04
CA ARG A 440 -5.65 -14.78 -4.99
C ARG A 440 -4.29 -14.24 -5.48
N LEU A 441 -4.30 -13.31 -6.44
CA LEU A 441 -3.12 -12.71 -7.04
C LEU A 441 -3.33 -11.20 -7.15
N PRO A 442 -2.22 -10.43 -7.12
CA PRO A 442 -2.28 -9.01 -7.41
C PRO A 442 -2.73 -8.80 -8.86
N MET A 443 -3.52 -7.76 -9.07
CA MET A 443 -4.10 -7.35 -10.34
C MET A 443 -3.50 -6.01 -10.76
N GLY A 444 -3.03 -5.97 -12.01
CA GLY A 444 -2.57 -4.74 -12.66
C GLY A 444 -3.70 -3.96 -13.31
N ILE A 445 -3.37 -2.77 -13.81
CA ILE A 445 -4.34 -1.84 -14.39
C ILE A 445 -4.88 -2.34 -15.73
N ASP A 446 -4.03 -2.95 -16.55
CA ASP A 446 -4.46 -3.56 -17.81
C ASP A 446 -5.58 -4.59 -17.57
N GLU A 447 -5.35 -5.53 -16.64
CA GLU A 447 -6.35 -6.54 -16.27
C GLU A 447 -7.61 -5.89 -15.67
N ALA A 448 -7.44 -4.89 -14.80
CA ALA A 448 -8.56 -4.20 -14.18
C ALA A 448 -9.44 -3.45 -15.22
N LEU A 449 -8.84 -2.86 -16.26
CA LEU A 449 -9.55 -2.23 -17.38
C LEU A 449 -10.23 -3.27 -18.26
N GLU A 450 -9.54 -4.36 -18.63
CA GLU A 450 -10.09 -5.45 -19.45
C GLU A 450 -11.32 -6.09 -18.79
N LEU A 451 -11.29 -6.24 -17.46
CA LEU A 451 -12.40 -6.77 -16.69
C LEU A 451 -13.55 -5.77 -16.49
N GLY A 452 -13.28 -4.45 -16.58
CA GLY A 452 -14.24 -3.38 -16.35
C GLY A 452 -14.32 -2.88 -14.90
N LEU A 453 -13.32 -3.18 -14.06
CA LEU A 453 -13.24 -2.65 -12.69
C LEU A 453 -12.86 -1.16 -12.67
N VAL A 454 -12.09 -0.73 -13.67
CA VAL A 454 -11.56 0.63 -13.82
C VAL A 454 -12.18 1.28 -15.04
N THR A 455 -12.53 2.57 -14.93
CA THR A 455 -13.11 3.34 -16.06
C THR A 455 -12.09 4.22 -16.77
N ARG A 456 -11.03 4.67 -16.09
CA ARG A 456 -9.99 5.53 -16.68
C ARG A 456 -8.61 5.27 -16.09
N ARG A 457 -7.60 5.34 -16.94
CA ARG A 457 -6.18 5.36 -16.56
C ARG A 457 -5.69 6.79 -16.44
N LEU A 458 -4.94 7.07 -15.39
CA LEU A 458 -4.22 8.32 -15.16
C LEU A 458 -2.70 8.09 -15.37
N PRO A 459 -1.92 9.15 -15.66
CA PRO A 459 -0.45 9.07 -15.81
C PRO A 459 0.27 8.36 -14.66
N VAL A 460 1.50 7.88 -14.88
CA VAL A 460 2.29 7.14 -13.86
C VAL A 460 2.81 8.02 -12.73
N ASP A 461 3.28 9.22 -13.06
CA ASP A 461 3.78 10.19 -12.08
C ASP A 461 2.61 10.75 -11.24
N VAL A 462 2.80 10.85 -9.92
CA VAL A 462 1.74 11.26 -8.98
C VAL A 462 1.23 12.66 -9.28
N SER A 463 2.14 13.63 -9.49
CA SER A 463 1.76 15.02 -9.76
C SER A 463 1.01 15.14 -11.08
N SER A 464 1.47 14.43 -12.11
CA SER A 464 0.82 14.34 -13.42
C SER A 464 -0.55 13.68 -13.33
N ALA A 465 -0.68 12.63 -12.52
CA ALA A 465 -1.95 11.94 -12.29
C ALA A 465 -3.00 12.83 -11.61
N VAL A 466 -2.58 13.57 -10.57
CA VAL A 466 -3.45 14.53 -9.88
C VAL A 466 -3.84 15.69 -10.79
N ALA A 467 -2.90 16.23 -11.59
CA ALA A 467 -3.20 17.29 -12.55
C ALA A 467 -4.20 16.82 -13.63
N GLU A 468 -3.99 15.63 -14.19
CA GLU A 468 -4.90 15.04 -15.17
C GLU A 468 -6.28 14.74 -14.58
N LEU A 469 -6.34 14.20 -13.36
CA LEU A 469 -7.59 13.98 -12.62
C LEU A 469 -8.37 15.29 -12.47
N ARG A 470 -7.72 16.37 -12.03
CA ARG A 470 -8.38 17.68 -11.88
C ARG A 470 -8.91 18.20 -13.20
N ARG A 471 -8.06 18.24 -14.25
CA ARG A 471 -8.44 18.68 -15.60
C ARG A 471 -9.64 17.89 -16.11
N ALA A 472 -9.56 16.57 -16.06
CA ALA A 472 -10.57 15.66 -16.56
C ALA A 472 -11.89 15.72 -15.78
N ALA A 473 -11.84 15.90 -14.46
CA ALA A 473 -13.04 16.03 -13.64
C ALA A 473 -13.77 17.35 -13.93
N ILE A 474 -13.02 18.44 -14.16
CA ILE A 474 -13.58 19.74 -14.56
C ILE A 474 -14.21 19.65 -15.95
N GLU A 475 -13.55 18.98 -16.90
CA GLU A 475 -14.12 18.70 -18.23
C GLU A 475 -15.40 17.88 -18.14
N LEU A 476 -15.44 16.86 -17.27
CA LEU A 476 -16.64 16.08 -17.00
C LEU A 476 -17.76 16.96 -16.42
N ALA A 477 -17.44 17.83 -15.45
CA ALA A 477 -18.41 18.74 -14.83
C ALA A 477 -19.03 19.73 -15.82
N ALA A 478 -18.28 20.11 -16.85
CA ALA A 478 -18.74 20.97 -17.94
C ALA A 478 -19.45 20.21 -19.09
N SER A 479 -19.54 18.88 -19.02
CA SER A 479 -20.08 18.08 -20.12
C SER A 479 -21.58 18.28 -20.29
N PRO A 480 -22.08 18.56 -21.53
CA PRO A 480 -23.51 18.75 -21.79
C PRO A 480 -24.40 17.55 -21.43
N ASP A 481 -23.86 16.33 -21.45
CA ASP A 481 -24.58 15.09 -21.17
C ASP A 481 -24.58 14.70 -19.67
N LEU A 482 -23.88 15.45 -18.82
CA LEU A 482 -23.71 15.09 -17.40
C LEU A 482 -25.05 14.99 -16.66
N ALA A 483 -25.98 15.91 -16.93
CA ALA A 483 -27.31 15.90 -16.33
C ALA A 483 -28.08 14.62 -16.69
N ASP A 484 -28.00 14.18 -17.94
CA ASP A 484 -28.64 12.94 -18.40
C ASP A 484 -27.99 11.71 -17.75
N ARG A 485 -26.67 11.71 -17.57
CA ARG A 485 -25.95 10.64 -16.87
C ARG A 485 -26.35 10.53 -15.40
N ILE A 486 -26.51 11.66 -14.71
CA ILE A 486 -27.00 11.72 -13.32
C ILE A 486 -28.45 11.24 -13.25
N ALA A 487 -29.32 11.68 -14.17
CA ALA A 487 -30.71 11.23 -14.23
C ALA A 487 -30.82 9.71 -14.48
N ALA A 488 -29.99 9.17 -15.38
CA ALA A 488 -29.91 7.74 -15.65
C ALA A 488 -29.40 6.95 -14.43
N LYS A 489 -28.38 7.47 -13.71
CA LYS A 489 -27.90 6.92 -12.45
C LYS A 489 -29.03 6.83 -11.42
N ARG A 490 -29.76 7.92 -11.20
CA ARG A 490 -30.90 7.97 -10.27
C ARG A 490 -31.97 6.95 -10.63
N LYS A 491 -32.38 6.90 -11.90
CA LYS A 491 -33.37 5.94 -12.38
C LYS A 491 -32.92 4.49 -12.17
N ARG A 492 -31.65 4.19 -12.45
CA ARG A 492 -31.06 2.86 -12.19
C ARG A 492 -31.10 2.53 -10.71
N ARG A 493 -30.68 3.44 -9.83
CA ARG A 493 -30.68 3.22 -8.39
C ARG A 493 -32.08 2.95 -7.84
N LEU A 494 -33.08 3.71 -8.29
CA LEU A 494 -34.49 3.49 -7.90
C LEU A 494 -35.00 2.11 -8.33
N ARG A 495 -34.72 1.69 -9.58
CA ARG A 495 -35.09 0.35 -10.07
C ARG A 495 -34.42 -0.74 -9.25
N ASP A 496 -33.11 -0.68 -9.13
CA ASP A 496 -32.34 -1.69 -8.44
C ASP A 496 -32.74 -1.76 -6.95
N GLU A 497 -33.12 -0.64 -6.31
CA GLU A 497 -33.62 -0.62 -4.92
C GLU A 497 -35.00 -1.29 -4.79
N ALA A 498 -35.85 -1.16 -5.82
CA ALA A 498 -37.13 -1.87 -5.90
C ALA A 498 -36.94 -3.38 -6.15
N ASP A 499 -35.94 -3.77 -6.95
CA ASP A 499 -35.63 -5.17 -7.24
C ASP A 499 -35.01 -5.89 -6.03
N LYS A 500 -33.99 -5.28 -5.41
CA LYS A 500 -33.40 -5.72 -4.15
C LYS A 500 -32.74 -4.54 -3.43
N PRO A 501 -33.23 -4.14 -2.25
CA PRO A 501 -32.70 -2.97 -1.57
C PRO A 501 -31.27 -3.18 -1.10
N LEU A 502 -30.49 -2.11 -1.00
CA LEU A 502 -29.11 -2.15 -0.48
C LEU A 502 -29.04 -2.81 0.91
N SER A 503 -30.08 -2.61 1.74
CA SER A 503 -30.18 -3.24 3.06
C SER A 503 -30.17 -4.78 3.01
N ALA A 504 -30.75 -5.38 1.97
CA ALA A 504 -30.76 -6.83 1.79
C ALA A 504 -29.37 -7.35 1.38
N TYR A 505 -28.69 -6.68 0.45
CA TYR A 505 -27.30 -7.01 0.08
C TYR A 505 -26.37 -6.94 1.30
N ARG A 506 -26.45 -5.84 2.08
CA ARG A 506 -25.68 -5.69 3.33
C ARG A 506 -25.99 -6.82 4.30
N ALA A 507 -27.25 -7.15 4.53
CA ALA A 507 -27.64 -8.17 5.50
C ALA A 507 -27.08 -9.56 5.13
N GLU A 508 -27.12 -9.93 3.86
CA GLU A 508 -26.58 -11.20 3.35
C GLU A 508 -25.06 -11.27 3.49
N GLU A 509 -24.34 -10.21 3.10
CA GLU A 509 -22.89 -10.12 3.25
C GLU A 509 -22.49 -10.16 4.72
N LEU A 510 -23.14 -9.36 5.58
CA LEU A 510 -22.86 -9.33 7.01
C LEU A 510 -23.21 -10.64 7.71
N GLN A 511 -24.20 -11.40 7.24
CA GLN A 511 -24.47 -12.74 7.76
C GLN A 511 -23.25 -13.66 7.53
N ARG A 512 -22.61 -13.57 6.37
CA ARG A 512 -21.39 -14.34 6.05
C ARG A 512 -20.19 -13.83 6.86
N MET A 513 -20.00 -12.52 6.93
CA MET A 513 -18.92 -11.91 7.73
C MET A 513 -19.07 -12.23 9.22
N ARG A 514 -20.29 -12.28 9.76
CA ARG A 514 -20.55 -12.72 11.14
C ARG A 514 -20.04 -14.13 11.40
N ARG A 515 -20.20 -15.05 10.43
CA ARG A 515 -19.64 -16.40 10.55
C ARG A 515 -18.11 -16.40 10.48
N ASN A 516 -17.51 -15.50 9.71
CA ASN A 516 -16.05 -15.35 9.70
C ASN A 516 -15.48 -14.81 11.03
N PHE A 517 -16.23 -13.96 11.74
CA PHE A 517 -15.77 -13.32 12.97
C PHE A 517 -16.15 -14.07 14.26
N TYR A 518 -17.27 -14.78 14.27
CA TYR A 518 -17.80 -15.45 15.47
C TYR A 518 -18.06 -16.94 15.29
N GLY A 519 -17.88 -17.47 14.08
CA GLY A 519 -18.03 -18.88 13.81
C GLY A 519 -16.92 -19.72 14.43
N PHE A 520 -17.11 -21.03 14.43
CA PHE A 520 -16.14 -21.98 14.95
C PHE A 520 -14.81 -21.98 14.18
N ASP A 521 -14.82 -21.68 12.88
CA ASP A 521 -13.63 -21.62 12.04
C ASP A 521 -12.82 -20.33 12.33
N PRO A 522 -11.61 -20.43 12.91
CA PRO A 522 -10.83 -19.27 13.32
C PRO A 522 -9.94 -18.71 12.19
N SER A 523 -10.11 -19.17 10.94
CA SER A 523 -9.23 -18.85 9.81
C SER A 523 -8.92 -17.36 9.66
N TYR A 524 -9.91 -16.50 9.83
CA TYR A 524 -9.73 -15.03 9.82
C TYR A 524 -8.79 -14.56 10.94
N HIS A 525 -9.04 -14.96 12.19
CA HIS A 525 -8.24 -14.53 13.34
C HIS A 525 -6.80 -15.02 13.25
N VAL A 526 -6.60 -16.26 12.82
CA VAL A 526 -5.25 -16.83 12.59
C VAL A 526 -4.51 -16.06 11.48
N ALA A 527 -5.20 -15.74 10.38
CA ALA A 527 -4.61 -14.97 9.29
C ALA A 527 -4.26 -13.54 9.72
N ARG A 528 -5.16 -12.86 10.43
CA ARG A 528 -4.94 -11.51 10.96
C ARG A 528 -3.76 -11.47 11.92
N HIS A 529 -3.70 -12.40 12.88
CA HIS A 529 -2.59 -12.49 13.83
C HIS A 529 -1.25 -12.63 13.09
N ASN A 530 -1.18 -13.57 12.15
CA ASN A 530 0.03 -13.80 11.35
C ASN A 530 0.43 -12.60 10.48
N PHE A 531 -0.56 -11.86 9.95
CA PHE A 531 -0.31 -10.67 9.15
C PHE A 531 0.24 -9.53 10.01
N ILE A 532 -0.45 -9.19 11.10
CA ILE A 532 -0.10 -8.04 11.95
C ILE A 532 1.19 -8.27 12.73
N ARG A 533 1.43 -9.49 13.21
CA ARG A 533 2.69 -9.86 13.90
C ARG A 533 3.85 -10.15 12.94
N LYS A 534 3.62 -10.06 11.61
CA LYS A 534 4.59 -10.38 10.56
C LYS A 534 5.22 -11.77 10.78
N THR A 535 4.42 -12.78 11.14
CA THR A 535 4.91 -14.13 11.43
C THR A 535 5.72 -14.68 10.24
N PRO A 536 6.96 -15.15 10.46
CA PRO A 536 7.79 -15.72 9.40
C PRO A 536 7.07 -16.84 8.65
N LYS A 537 7.20 -16.86 7.33
CA LYS A 537 6.63 -17.92 6.50
C LYS A 537 7.58 -19.12 6.51
N SER A 538 7.01 -20.33 6.62
CA SER A 538 7.76 -21.58 6.54
C SER A 538 7.88 -22.14 5.12
N ARG A 539 7.10 -21.61 4.17
CA ARG A 539 7.09 -22.01 2.76
C ARG A 539 6.42 -20.95 1.88
N THR A 540 6.70 -20.98 0.58
CA THR A 540 5.97 -20.20 -0.41
C THR A 540 4.59 -20.81 -0.70
N PRO A 541 3.49 -20.03 -0.67
CA PRO A 541 2.19 -20.50 -1.12
C PRO A 541 2.21 -20.97 -2.58
N VAL A 542 1.57 -22.10 -2.89
CA VAL A 542 1.47 -22.67 -4.26
C VAL A 542 0.76 -21.74 -5.24
N THR A 543 0.01 -20.76 -4.74
CA THR A 543 -0.56 -19.70 -5.60
C THR A 543 0.51 -18.83 -6.24
N LEU A 544 1.63 -18.61 -5.54
CA LEU A 544 2.78 -17.82 -6.00
C LEU A 544 3.90 -18.71 -6.60
N ALA A 545 4.19 -19.84 -5.97
CA ALA A 545 5.20 -20.80 -6.43
C ALA A 545 4.61 -21.76 -7.47
N ILE A 546 4.49 -21.30 -8.72
CA ILE A 546 3.95 -22.12 -9.82
C ILE A 546 4.75 -23.41 -10.03
N HIS A 547 6.06 -23.39 -9.74
CA HIS A 547 6.94 -24.57 -9.79
C HIS A 547 6.60 -25.66 -8.76
N ARG A 548 5.77 -25.34 -7.76
CA ARG A 548 5.29 -26.28 -6.72
C ARG A 548 3.83 -26.72 -6.96
N ALA A 549 3.16 -26.17 -7.97
CA ALA A 549 1.86 -26.65 -8.41
C ALA A 549 2.10 -27.87 -9.33
N GLY A 550 1.86 -29.10 -8.86
CA GLY A 550 2.12 -30.32 -9.65
C GLY A 550 1.47 -30.31 -11.05
N ARG A 551 1.90 -31.21 -11.95
CA ARG A 551 1.49 -31.24 -13.39
C ARG A 551 -0.02 -31.11 -13.66
N ASN A 552 -0.89 -31.56 -12.74
CA ASN A 552 -2.36 -31.44 -12.85
C ASN A 552 -2.92 -30.02 -12.57
N GLY A 553 -2.11 -29.10 -12.05
CA GLY A 553 -2.49 -27.71 -11.77
C GLY A 553 -2.33 -26.75 -12.96
N VAL A 554 -1.47 -27.11 -13.92
CA VAL A 554 -1.20 -26.31 -15.13
C VAL A 554 -2.37 -26.36 -16.11
N ASP A 555 -3.01 -27.53 -16.26
CA ASP A 555 -4.19 -27.70 -17.13
C ASP A 555 -5.45 -26.98 -16.62
N ARG A 556 -5.63 -26.86 -15.30
CA ARG A 556 -6.75 -26.08 -14.75
C ARG A 556 -6.58 -24.58 -14.95
N ARG A 557 -5.36 -24.05 -15.04
CA ARG A 557 -5.12 -22.60 -15.20
C ARG A 557 -5.17 -22.13 -16.65
N ARG A 558 -4.86 -22.97 -17.64
CA ARG A 558 -5.13 -22.65 -19.06
C ARG A 558 -6.63 -22.47 -19.36
N SER A 559 -7.50 -22.96 -18.49
CA SER A 559 -8.96 -22.71 -18.56
C SER A 559 -9.41 -21.43 -17.83
N ILE A 560 -8.51 -20.72 -17.14
CA ILE A 560 -8.80 -19.53 -16.31
C ILE A 560 -8.08 -18.26 -16.82
N THR A 561 -7.01 -18.39 -17.60
CA THR A 561 -6.52 -17.33 -18.50
C THR A 561 -7.56 -17.09 -19.58
#